data_AF-A0A419E367-F1
#
_entry.id   AF-A0A419E367-F1
#
_cell.length_a   1.000
_cell.length_b   1.000
_cell.length_c   1.000
_cell.angle_alpha   90.00
_cell.angle_beta   90.00
_cell.angle_gamma   90.00
#
_symmetry.space_group_name_H-M   'P 1'
#
loop_
_entity.id
_entity.type
_entity.pdbx_description
1 polymer ?
#
loop_
_entity_poly.entity_id
_entity_poly.type
_entity_poly.pdbx_seq_one_letter_code
_entity_poly.pdbx_strand_id
1 'polypeptide(L)'
;MKSIRTLLFVAFLLVACAPGTASTPIEAATQTSVPASETPSATPVPPTAAFTVTPTPRPLAERVLIISYDGLRPDAIGKAPMTNLTALMQESAYSLNAQTIIPSTTLPSHASMLSGLCPAKHAVFWNEYVPENGYALGVNLFTIAHTAGLRTVMIVGKEKLRQIVRPESTDVFIFKEADQTVANLAVAEIQQGFGLMFLHFPSGDYAGHEWGWMGGVQMYNYREDDKMLGQILASLDESGLRASTLIIITADHGGHEKSHGTELPEDMTIPWIVNGPGVIPGPLTSFVQTTDTAATASYALGLPLPTEWDGVPVYEAFGLPTHPRVPAACPQTR
;
A
#
# COMPACT_ATOMS: atom_id res chain seq x y z
N MET A 1 58.67 11.94 -1.02
CA MET A 1 59.14 12.63 0.20
C MET A 1 57.95 13.14 1.00
N LYS A 2 57.78 12.57 2.20
CA LYS A 2 57.08 13.04 3.42
C LYS A 2 55.60 13.49 3.37
N SER A 3 54.77 12.60 3.93
CA SER A 3 53.47 12.80 4.57
C SER A 3 53.60 13.65 5.86
N ILE A 4 52.63 14.51 6.13
CA ILE A 4 52.49 15.24 7.41
C ILE A 4 51.19 14.74 8.08
N ARG A 5 51.33 14.09 9.22
CA ARG A 5 50.27 13.75 10.19
C ARG A 5 50.41 14.70 11.38
N THR A 6 49.34 15.42 11.71
CA THR A 6 49.28 16.28 12.90
C THR A 6 48.67 15.50 14.05
N LEU A 7 49.44 15.29 15.12
CA LEU A 7 49.02 14.68 16.39
C LEU A 7 48.77 15.81 17.40
N LEU A 8 47.58 15.89 18.00
CA LEU A 8 47.30 16.77 19.13
C LEU A 8 47.73 16.09 20.44
N PHE A 9 48.62 16.75 21.17
CA PHE A 9 48.96 16.45 22.57
C PHE A 9 48.12 17.35 23.49
N VAL A 10 47.41 16.78 24.46
CA VAL A 10 46.80 17.54 25.58
C VAL A 10 47.48 17.09 26.87
N ALA A 11 47.99 18.08 27.59
CA ALA A 11 48.87 17.93 28.74
C ALA A 11 48.11 17.65 30.05
N PHE A 12 48.70 16.76 30.85
CA PHE A 12 48.41 16.54 32.26
C PHE A 12 48.91 17.73 33.10
N LEU A 13 48.09 18.23 34.02
CA LEU A 13 48.57 19.01 35.17
C LEU A 13 48.19 18.31 36.48
N LEU A 14 49.22 17.82 37.16
CA LEU A 14 49.21 17.35 38.55
C LEU A 14 49.46 18.56 39.47
N VAL A 15 48.64 18.72 40.50
CA VAL A 15 48.98 19.51 41.70
C VAL A 15 48.70 18.64 42.92
N ALA A 16 49.68 18.57 43.81
CA ALA A 16 49.77 17.64 44.93
C ALA A 16 49.46 18.32 46.28
N CYS A 17 48.87 17.52 47.20
CA CYS A 17 49.10 17.38 48.66
C CYS A 17 49.04 18.63 49.59
N ALA A 18 48.52 18.61 50.83
CA ALA A 18 48.08 17.57 51.77
C ALA A 18 47.21 18.21 52.93
N PRO A 19 47.11 17.70 54.18
CA PRO A 19 45.88 17.14 54.75
C PRO A 19 45.33 17.91 55.97
N GLY A 20 44.06 17.65 56.32
CA GLY A 20 43.43 18.15 57.55
C GLY A 20 42.30 17.24 58.00
N THR A 21 42.55 16.53 59.10
CA THR A 21 41.62 15.64 59.82
C THR A 21 40.56 16.41 60.60
N ALA A 22 39.30 16.00 60.53
CA ALA A 22 38.38 16.05 61.68
C ALA A 22 37.14 15.17 61.43
N SER A 23 36.97 14.18 62.30
CA SER A 23 35.84 13.26 62.41
C SER A 23 34.79 13.78 63.38
N THR A 24 33.50 13.63 63.08
CA THR A 24 32.35 13.45 64.02
C THR A 24 31.04 13.25 63.22
N PRO A 25 29.94 12.73 63.79
CA PRO A 25 29.62 11.30 63.88
C PRO A 25 28.39 10.94 63.02
N ILE A 26 28.21 9.64 62.81
CA ILE A 26 27.07 9.03 62.12
C ILE A 26 25.82 9.16 62.99
N GLU A 27 24.80 9.86 62.48
CA GLU A 27 23.45 9.86 63.03
C GLU A 27 22.61 8.81 62.29
N ALA A 28 21.95 7.95 63.07
CA ALA A 28 21.23 6.78 62.60
C ALA A 28 20.02 7.16 61.75
N ALA A 29 19.94 6.61 60.54
CA ALA A 29 18.78 6.73 59.68
C ALA A 29 17.60 5.91 60.24
N THR A 30 16.56 6.62 60.66
CA THR A 30 15.25 6.07 61.00
C THR A 30 14.64 5.38 59.77
N GLN A 31 14.27 4.11 59.91
CA GLN A 31 13.53 3.37 58.89
C GLN A 31 12.11 3.94 58.76
N THR A 32 11.84 4.66 57.68
CA THR A 32 10.49 4.96 57.21
C THR A 32 10.00 3.79 56.35
N SER A 33 9.00 3.08 56.85
CA SER A 33 8.27 2.05 56.10
C SER A 33 7.56 2.70 54.90
N VAL A 34 7.91 2.28 53.70
CA VAL A 34 7.21 2.62 52.45
C VAL A 34 5.85 1.90 52.44
N PRO A 35 4.73 2.59 52.11
CA PRO A 35 3.45 1.91 51.94
C PRO A 35 3.50 1.02 50.69
N ALA A 36 2.91 -0.17 50.77
CA ALA A 36 2.77 -1.07 49.64
C ALA A 36 2.04 -0.36 48.49
N SER A 37 2.69 -0.27 47.33
CA SER A 37 2.07 0.18 46.09
C SER A 37 1.09 -0.89 45.64
N GLU A 38 -0.21 -0.58 45.70
CA GLU A 38 -1.23 -1.41 45.09
C GLU A 38 -1.00 -1.46 43.57
N THR A 39 -0.85 -2.67 43.04
CA THR A 39 -0.79 -2.93 41.61
C THR A 39 -2.12 -2.50 40.99
N PRO A 40 -2.15 -1.62 39.97
CA PRO A 40 -3.41 -1.29 39.31
C PRO A 40 -3.96 -2.54 38.63
N SER A 41 -5.15 -2.95 39.06
CA SER A 41 -5.90 -4.05 38.47
C SER A 41 -6.16 -3.72 37.00
N ALA A 42 -5.61 -4.53 36.09
CA ALA A 42 -5.83 -4.38 34.66
C ALA A 42 -7.33 -4.54 34.36
N THR A 43 -7.94 -3.47 33.88
CA THR A 43 -9.30 -3.50 33.34
C THR A 43 -9.32 -4.46 32.14
N PRO A 44 -10.29 -5.37 32.02
CA PRO A 44 -10.39 -6.25 30.87
C PRO A 44 -10.53 -5.40 29.59
N VAL A 45 -9.65 -5.63 28.62
CA VAL A 45 -9.82 -5.10 27.27
C VAL A 45 -11.17 -5.63 26.74
N PRO A 46 -12.06 -4.78 26.21
CA PRO A 46 -13.32 -5.25 25.65
C PRO A 46 -13.01 -6.27 24.54
N PRO A 47 -13.79 -7.35 24.40
CA PRO A 47 -13.62 -8.26 23.27
C PRO A 47 -13.75 -7.46 21.97
N THR A 48 -12.77 -7.64 21.07
CA THR A 48 -12.81 -7.16 19.69
C THR A 48 -14.16 -7.54 19.11
N ALA A 49 -14.94 -6.55 18.68
CA ALA A 49 -16.27 -6.78 18.12
C ALA A 49 -16.14 -7.82 16.99
N ALA A 50 -16.81 -8.96 17.16
CA ALA A 50 -16.88 -9.97 16.12
C ALA A 50 -17.65 -9.38 14.93
N PHE A 51 -17.01 -9.31 13.77
CA PHE A 51 -17.63 -8.84 12.56
C PHE A 51 -18.84 -9.71 12.21
N THR A 52 -20.03 -9.11 12.16
CA THR A 52 -21.23 -9.77 11.62
C THR A 52 -21.08 -9.90 10.11
N VAL A 53 -20.82 -11.12 9.65
CA VAL A 53 -20.73 -11.47 8.23
C VAL A 53 -22.16 -11.68 7.69
N THR A 54 -22.64 -10.75 6.86
CA THR A 54 -23.85 -10.98 6.05
C THR A 54 -23.55 -12.07 5.01
N PRO A 55 -24.42 -13.07 4.78
CA PRO A 55 -24.16 -14.11 3.79
C PRO A 55 -24.01 -13.49 2.39
N THR A 56 -22.82 -13.66 1.79
CA THR A 56 -22.47 -13.10 0.49
C THR A 56 -23.12 -13.89 -0.64
N PRO A 57 -23.62 -13.23 -1.72
CA PRO A 57 -23.92 -13.91 -2.97
C PRO A 57 -22.69 -14.70 -3.47
N ARG A 58 -22.94 -15.70 -4.32
CA ARG A 58 -21.87 -16.54 -4.92
C ARG A 58 -20.73 -15.64 -5.45
N PRO A 59 -19.45 -15.94 -5.13
CA PRO A 59 -18.32 -15.19 -5.65
C PRO A 59 -18.38 -15.03 -7.16
N LEU A 60 -18.07 -13.83 -7.66
CA LEU A 60 -17.95 -13.56 -9.09
C LEU A 60 -16.63 -14.12 -9.63
N ALA A 61 -15.57 -14.01 -8.85
CA ALA A 61 -14.23 -14.49 -9.19
C ALA A 61 -13.70 -15.43 -8.10
N GLU A 62 -12.81 -16.33 -8.50
CA GLU A 62 -12.06 -17.18 -7.56
C GLU A 62 -10.78 -16.51 -7.08
N ARG A 63 -10.28 -15.52 -7.84
CA ARG A 63 -9.00 -14.86 -7.64
C ARG A 63 -9.09 -13.38 -7.96
N VAL A 64 -8.26 -12.58 -7.28
CA VAL A 64 -8.06 -11.17 -7.60
C VAL A 64 -6.57 -10.88 -7.78
N LEU A 65 -6.22 -10.25 -8.90
CA LEU A 65 -4.92 -9.67 -9.17
C LEU A 65 -5.05 -8.15 -9.21
N ILE A 66 -4.30 -7.44 -8.38
CA ILE A 66 -4.23 -5.97 -8.37
C ILE A 66 -2.83 -5.57 -8.82
N ILE A 67 -2.73 -4.72 -9.82
CA ILE A 67 -1.46 -4.20 -10.35
C ILE A 67 -1.48 -2.67 -10.21
N SER A 68 -0.52 -2.15 -9.46
CA SER A 68 -0.31 -0.71 -9.30
C SER A 68 0.93 -0.27 -10.07
N TYR A 69 0.75 0.70 -10.97
CA TYR A 69 1.83 1.42 -11.63
C TYR A 69 2.06 2.73 -10.88
N ASP A 70 3.15 2.80 -10.11
CA ASP A 70 3.46 3.95 -9.24
C ASP A 70 3.60 5.23 -10.07
N GLY A 71 2.88 6.28 -9.69
CA GLY A 71 2.93 7.59 -10.37
C GLY A 71 2.26 7.66 -11.75
N LEU A 72 1.49 6.62 -12.17
CA LEU A 72 0.85 6.57 -13.48
C LEU A 72 -0.36 7.50 -13.58
N ARG A 73 -0.21 8.56 -14.39
CA ARG A 73 -1.33 9.40 -14.82
C ARG A 73 -2.13 8.73 -15.96
N PRO A 74 -3.46 8.95 -16.05
CA PRO A 74 -4.28 8.41 -17.14
C PRO A 74 -3.81 8.81 -18.54
N ASP A 75 -3.34 10.05 -18.72
CA ASP A 75 -2.87 10.59 -20.00
C ASP A 75 -1.50 10.01 -20.43
N ALA A 76 -0.79 9.33 -19.54
CA ALA A 76 0.44 8.62 -19.87
C ALA A 76 0.18 7.33 -20.65
N ILE A 77 -0.97 6.65 -20.46
CA ILE A 77 -1.27 5.35 -21.08
C ILE A 77 -1.15 5.42 -22.62
N GLY A 78 -1.78 6.44 -23.21
CA GLY A 78 -1.73 6.67 -24.66
C GLY A 78 -0.39 7.26 -25.13
N LYS A 79 0.29 8.02 -24.27
CA LYS A 79 1.57 8.68 -24.60
C LYS A 79 2.77 7.71 -24.55
N ALA A 80 2.72 6.69 -23.68
CA ALA A 80 3.71 5.62 -23.52
C ALA A 80 3.48 4.41 -24.45
N PRO A 81 2.61 4.54 -25.46
CA PRO A 81 1.76 3.47 -26.00
C PRO A 81 1.78 2.13 -25.22
N MET A 82 1.03 2.06 -24.11
CA MET A 82 0.87 0.82 -23.33
C MET A 82 -0.13 -0.14 -24.04
N THR A 83 0.37 -0.93 -24.98
CA THR A 83 -0.45 -1.73 -25.90
C THR A 83 -1.23 -2.86 -25.24
N ASN A 84 -0.66 -3.57 -24.26
CA ASN A 84 -1.33 -4.67 -23.57
C ASN A 84 -2.43 -4.13 -22.66
N LEU A 85 -2.16 -3.05 -21.94
CA LEU A 85 -3.14 -2.34 -21.14
C LEU A 85 -4.27 -1.79 -22.01
N THR A 86 -3.95 -1.13 -23.12
CA THR A 86 -4.96 -0.58 -24.04
C THR A 86 -5.85 -1.68 -24.65
N ALA A 87 -5.28 -2.85 -24.97
CA ALA A 87 -6.04 -4.00 -25.44
C ALA A 87 -6.95 -4.56 -24.34
N LEU A 88 -6.43 -4.77 -23.13
CA LEU A 88 -7.22 -5.22 -21.98
C LEU A 88 -8.37 -4.26 -21.66
N MET A 89 -8.12 -2.95 -21.75
CA MET A 89 -9.12 -1.90 -21.50
C MET A 89 -10.35 -1.99 -22.42
N GLN A 90 -10.23 -2.52 -23.64
CA GLN A 90 -11.38 -2.68 -24.55
C GLN A 90 -12.43 -3.65 -23.99
N GLU A 91 -12.00 -4.57 -23.14
CA GLU A 91 -12.85 -5.57 -22.48
C GLU A 91 -13.02 -5.27 -20.98
N SER A 92 -12.72 -4.04 -20.55
CA SER A 92 -12.73 -3.63 -19.15
C SER A 92 -13.83 -2.62 -18.87
N ALA A 93 -14.26 -2.57 -17.61
CA ALA A 93 -14.87 -1.36 -17.07
C ALA A 93 -13.76 -0.44 -16.56
N TYR A 94 -13.82 0.86 -16.83
CA TYR A 94 -12.73 1.76 -16.45
C TYR A 94 -13.16 3.20 -16.15
N SER A 95 -12.41 3.86 -15.27
CA SER A 95 -12.43 5.30 -15.07
C SER A 95 -11.02 5.86 -15.28
N LEU A 96 -10.88 6.81 -16.20
CA LEU A 96 -9.65 7.60 -16.37
C LEU A 96 -9.70 8.91 -15.57
N ASN A 97 -10.69 9.06 -14.69
CA ASN A 97 -10.87 10.20 -13.80
C ASN A 97 -10.97 9.76 -12.34
N ALA A 98 -10.57 8.52 -12.03
CA ALA A 98 -10.56 8.03 -10.65
C ALA A 98 -9.62 8.88 -9.80
N GLN A 99 -9.91 8.99 -8.52
CA GLN A 99 -9.19 9.87 -7.61
C GLN A 99 -8.42 9.07 -6.57
N THR A 100 -7.21 9.52 -6.26
CA THR A 100 -6.47 9.04 -5.09
C THR A 100 -6.93 9.77 -3.81
N ILE A 101 -6.13 9.68 -2.75
CA ILE A 101 -6.29 10.37 -1.48
C ILE A 101 -5.25 11.47 -1.32
N ILE A 102 -5.46 12.31 -0.31
CA ILE A 102 -4.46 13.30 0.13
C ILE A 102 -3.79 12.75 1.40
N PRO A 103 -2.44 12.71 1.50
CA PRO A 103 -1.49 13.23 0.53
C PRO A 103 -1.28 12.20 -0.58
N SER A 104 -1.25 12.64 -1.84
CA SER A 104 -1.10 11.81 -3.05
C SER A 104 0.31 11.23 -3.17
N THR A 105 0.65 10.39 -2.19
CA THR A 105 1.97 9.81 -1.96
C THR A 105 1.86 8.31 -1.80
N THR A 106 2.92 7.61 -2.19
CA THR A 106 2.92 6.17 -2.39
C THR A 106 2.36 5.36 -1.22
N LEU A 107 2.96 5.46 -0.04
CA LEU A 107 2.60 4.59 1.08
C LEU A 107 1.19 4.88 1.65
N PRO A 108 0.80 6.15 1.91
CA PRO A 108 -0.56 6.47 2.34
C PRO A 108 -1.63 6.03 1.33
N SER A 109 -1.41 6.28 0.03
CA SER A 109 -2.37 5.92 -1.01
C SER A 109 -2.52 4.40 -1.15
N HIS A 110 -1.42 3.65 -1.17
CA HIS A 110 -1.50 2.19 -1.21
C HIS A 110 -2.11 1.60 0.08
N ALA A 111 -1.89 2.22 1.24
CA ALA A 111 -2.60 1.85 2.45
C ALA A 111 -4.10 2.04 2.30
N SER A 112 -4.56 3.17 1.74
CA SER A 112 -5.97 3.38 1.42
C SER A 112 -6.50 2.39 0.38
N MET A 113 -5.73 2.10 -0.66
CA MET A 113 -6.08 1.18 -1.75
C MET A 113 -6.39 -0.23 -1.23
N LEU A 114 -5.52 -0.77 -0.39
CA LEU A 114 -5.58 -2.16 0.08
C LEU A 114 -6.37 -2.34 1.38
N SER A 115 -6.60 -1.26 2.14
CA SER A 115 -7.45 -1.30 3.32
C SER A 115 -8.87 -0.82 3.08
N GLY A 116 -9.15 -0.09 2.00
CA GLY A 116 -10.44 0.57 1.79
C GLY A 116 -10.72 1.71 2.77
N LEU A 117 -9.74 2.12 3.58
CA LEU A 117 -9.86 3.17 4.59
C LEU A 117 -9.21 4.46 4.10
N CYS A 118 -9.68 5.61 4.54
CA CYS A 118 -8.98 6.88 4.39
C CYS A 118 -7.83 7.03 5.43
N PRO A 119 -6.88 7.96 5.22
CA PRO A 119 -5.74 8.18 6.12
C PRO A 119 -6.07 8.38 7.59
N ALA A 120 -7.13 9.13 7.91
CA ALA A 120 -7.58 9.31 9.30
C ALA A 120 -7.85 7.98 10.05
N LYS A 121 -8.26 6.92 9.32
CA LYS A 121 -8.58 5.61 9.89
C LYS A 121 -7.38 4.65 9.90
N HIS A 122 -6.69 4.49 8.77
CA HIS A 122 -5.53 3.58 8.71
C HIS A 122 -4.25 4.18 9.33
N ALA A 123 -4.25 5.47 9.62
CA ALA A 123 -3.21 6.21 10.34
C ALA A 123 -1.82 6.18 9.70
N VAL A 124 -1.73 5.95 8.39
CA VAL A 124 -0.46 6.00 7.65
C VAL A 124 -0.27 7.40 7.07
N PHE A 125 0.53 8.20 7.78
CA PHE A 125 0.82 9.61 7.44
C PHE A 125 2.28 9.84 7.03
N TRP A 126 3.04 8.76 6.82
CA TRP A 126 4.44 8.79 6.43
C TRP A 126 4.62 8.12 5.07
N ASN A 127 5.70 8.48 4.36
CA ASN A 127 5.99 7.95 3.02
C ASN A 127 7.40 7.33 2.88
N GLU A 128 8.11 7.17 3.99
CA GLU A 128 9.40 6.48 4.06
C GLU A 128 9.25 5.10 4.70
N TYR A 129 10.23 4.22 4.54
CA TYR A 129 10.25 3.00 5.33
C TYR A 129 10.75 3.32 6.75
N VAL A 130 9.86 3.21 7.74
CA VAL A 130 10.14 3.50 9.15
C VAL A 130 9.54 2.39 10.00
N PRO A 131 10.26 1.28 10.24
CA PRO A 131 9.73 0.09 10.94
C PRO A 131 9.04 0.39 12.28
N GLU A 132 9.52 1.41 13.00
CA GLU A 132 9.00 1.84 14.31
C GLU A 132 7.56 2.35 14.22
N ASN A 133 7.11 2.85 13.06
CA ASN A 133 5.72 3.25 12.84
C ASN A 133 4.77 2.05 12.73
N GLY A 134 5.30 0.83 12.57
CA GLY A 134 4.51 -0.38 12.47
C GLY A 134 3.79 -0.51 11.13
N TYR A 135 2.49 -0.84 11.18
CA TYR A 135 1.67 -1.13 10.00
C TYR A 135 0.40 -0.29 10.00
N ALA A 136 -0.21 -0.16 8.83
CA ALA A 136 -1.55 0.41 8.67
C ALA A 136 -2.55 -0.20 9.68
N LEU A 137 -3.37 0.67 10.26
CA LEU A 137 -4.44 0.29 11.17
C LEU A 137 -5.70 -0.15 10.39
N GLY A 138 -6.59 -0.86 11.08
CA GLY A 138 -7.83 -1.38 10.52
C GLY A 138 -7.66 -2.71 9.79
N VAL A 139 -8.79 -3.33 9.44
CA VAL A 139 -8.83 -4.58 8.68
C VAL A 139 -8.63 -4.25 7.20
N ASN A 140 -7.65 -4.90 6.57
CA ASN A 140 -7.35 -4.74 5.14
C ASN A 140 -7.77 -5.98 4.32
N LEU A 141 -7.82 -5.82 3.00
CA LEU A 141 -8.22 -6.87 2.06
C LEU A 141 -7.42 -8.17 2.23
N PHE A 142 -6.11 -8.05 2.47
CA PHE A 142 -5.22 -9.20 2.68
C PHE A 142 -5.58 -9.97 3.95
N THR A 143 -5.91 -9.27 5.03
CA THR A 143 -6.37 -9.89 6.29
C THR A 143 -7.65 -10.70 6.05
N ILE A 144 -8.60 -10.13 5.30
CA ILE A 144 -9.88 -10.79 4.98
C ILE A 144 -9.64 -12.02 4.09
N ALA A 145 -8.86 -11.88 3.02
CA ALA A 145 -8.56 -12.97 2.10
C ALA A 145 -7.83 -14.13 2.79
N HIS A 146 -6.77 -13.83 3.56
CA HIS A 146 -6.03 -14.84 4.32
C HIS A 146 -6.92 -15.56 5.35
N THR A 147 -7.74 -14.81 6.10
CA THR A 147 -8.68 -15.39 7.07
C THR A 147 -9.71 -16.31 6.40
N ALA A 148 -10.10 -16.01 5.15
CA ALA A 148 -10.98 -16.86 4.35
C ALA A 148 -10.27 -18.08 3.74
N GLY A 149 -8.99 -18.29 4.04
CA GLY A 149 -8.19 -19.42 3.53
C GLY A 149 -7.63 -19.21 2.13
N LEU A 150 -7.68 -18.00 1.58
CA LEU A 150 -7.08 -17.67 0.30
C LEU A 150 -5.58 -17.45 0.46
N ARG A 151 -4.79 -18.01 -0.47
CA ARG A 151 -3.35 -17.72 -0.56
C ARG A 151 -3.12 -16.28 -1.00
N THR A 152 -2.38 -15.54 -0.20
CA THR A 152 -2.11 -14.10 -0.37
C THR A 152 -0.67 -13.83 -0.81
N VAL A 153 -0.50 -13.07 -1.89
CA VAL A 153 0.80 -12.77 -2.49
C VAL A 153 0.96 -11.26 -2.64
N MET A 154 2.06 -10.70 -2.16
CA MET A 154 2.39 -9.29 -2.29
C MET A 154 3.82 -9.14 -2.78
N ILE A 155 4.01 -8.67 -4.02
CA ILE A 155 5.33 -8.46 -4.62
C ILE A 155 5.46 -6.98 -4.98
N VAL A 156 6.43 -6.31 -4.38
CA VAL A 156 6.50 -4.84 -4.41
C VAL A 156 7.85 -4.27 -4.81
N GLY A 157 7.78 -3.15 -5.53
CA GLY A 157 8.93 -2.36 -5.99
C GLY A 157 9.53 -1.39 -4.96
N LYS A 158 8.85 -1.14 -3.83
CA LYS A 158 9.27 -0.21 -2.77
C LYS A 158 9.14 -0.88 -1.40
N GLU A 159 10.22 -0.94 -0.62
CA GLU A 159 10.26 -1.66 0.67
C GLU A 159 9.19 -1.19 1.66
N LYS A 160 8.95 0.13 1.70
CA LYS A 160 7.96 0.78 2.56
C LYS A 160 6.56 0.20 2.46
N LEU A 161 6.18 -0.38 1.32
CA LEU A 161 4.88 -1.02 1.12
C LEU A 161 4.67 -2.25 2.04
N ARG A 162 5.74 -2.78 2.65
CA ARG A 162 5.62 -3.77 3.74
C ARG A 162 4.76 -3.26 4.88
N GLN A 163 4.74 -1.95 5.15
CA GLN A 163 4.01 -1.36 6.27
C GLN A 163 2.49 -1.26 6.02
N ILE A 164 1.97 -1.75 4.90
CA ILE A 164 0.51 -1.78 4.64
C ILE A 164 -0.14 -3.00 5.27
N VAL A 165 0.50 -4.17 5.12
CA VAL A 165 -0.07 -5.45 5.51
C VAL A 165 0.88 -6.15 6.46
N ARG A 166 0.35 -6.61 7.60
CA ARG A 166 1.14 -7.34 8.59
C ARG A 166 1.58 -8.71 8.05
N PRO A 167 2.75 -9.23 8.47
CA PRO A 167 3.29 -10.50 8.03
C PRO A 167 2.32 -11.68 8.04
N GLU A 168 1.49 -11.76 9.07
CA GLU A 168 0.51 -12.82 9.26
C GLU A 168 -0.60 -12.86 8.18
N SER A 169 -0.75 -11.82 7.37
CA SER A 169 -1.74 -11.75 6.30
C SER A 169 -1.13 -11.75 4.90
N THR A 170 0.18 -12.01 4.79
CA THR A 170 0.90 -12.19 3.53
C THR A 170 1.59 -13.55 3.54
N ASP A 171 1.01 -14.55 2.90
CA ASP A 171 1.65 -15.88 2.76
C ASP A 171 2.96 -15.76 1.97
N VAL A 172 2.99 -14.84 0.99
CA VAL A 172 4.20 -14.43 0.28
C VAL A 172 4.31 -12.91 0.30
N PHE A 173 5.43 -12.40 0.80
CA PHE A 173 5.83 -11.01 0.65
C PHE A 173 7.24 -10.95 0.06
N ILE A 174 7.41 -10.23 -1.05
CA ILE A 174 8.72 -10.07 -1.69
C ILE A 174 8.92 -8.60 -2.10
N PHE A 175 10.05 -8.02 -1.70
CA PHE A 175 10.50 -6.72 -2.18
C PHE A 175 11.64 -6.88 -3.19
N LYS A 176 11.48 -6.27 -4.37
CA LYS A 176 12.49 -6.16 -5.43
C LYS A 176 12.31 -4.86 -6.19
N GLU A 177 13.36 -4.05 -6.25
CA GLU A 177 13.29 -2.73 -6.91
C GLU A 177 13.06 -2.81 -8.42
N ALA A 178 13.52 -3.88 -9.08
CA ALA A 178 13.45 -4.00 -10.54
C ALA A 178 12.14 -4.63 -11.03
N ASP A 179 11.40 -3.92 -11.89
CA ASP A 179 10.10 -4.35 -12.41
C ASP A 179 10.10 -5.69 -13.11
N GLN A 180 11.11 -5.97 -13.94
CA GLN A 180 11.22 -7.28 -14.60
C GLN A 180 11.35 -8.41 -13.58
N THR A 181 11.97 -8.14 -12.42
CA THR A 181 12.07 -9.14 -11.34
C THR A 181 10.72 -9.31 -10.65
N VAL A 182 9.98 -8.22 -10.39
CA VAL A 182 8.60 -8.27 -9.87
C VAL A 182 7.72 -9.12 -10.79
N ALA A 183 7.77 -8.89 -12.10
CA ALA A 183 7.00 -9.63 -13.10
C ALA A 183 7.37 -11.11 -13.16
N ASN A 184 8.67 -11.44 -13.17
CA ASN A 184 9.13 -12.83 -13.17
C ASN A 184 8.68 -13.60 -11.92
N LEU A 185 8.72 -12.94 -10.75
CA LEU A 185 8.22 -13.52 -9.51
C LEU A 185 6.71 -13.69 -9.54
N ALA A 186 5.96 -12.72 -10.10
CA ALA A 186 4.52 -12.84 -10.27
C ALA A 186 4.16 -14.05 -11.15
N VAL A 187 4.85 -14.27 -12.26
CA VAL A 187 4.67 -15.45 -13.12
C VAL A 187 4.91 -16.75 -12.34
N ALA A 188 5.99 -16.81 -11.54
CA ALA A 188 6.27 -17.99 -10.70
C ALA A 188 5.19 -18.24 -9.63
N GLU A 189 4.63 -17.18 -9.06
CA GLU A 189 3.55 -17.26 -8.07
C GLU A 189 2.20 -17.61 -8.69
N ILE A 190 1.92 -17.17 -9.92
CA ILE A 190 0.74 -17.56 -10.69
C ILE A 190 0.73 -19.07 -10.92
N GLN A 191 1.87 -19.65 -11.29
CA GLN A 191 2.02 -21.09 -11.53
C GLN A 191 1.82 -21.94 -10.26
N GLN A 192 2.08 -21.38 -9.08
CA GLN A 192 1.77 -22.03 -7.79
C GLN A 192 0.31 -21.88 -7.36
N GLY A 193 -0.43 -20.98 -8.03
CA GLY A 193 -1.77 -20.57 -7.63
C GLY A 193 -1.77 -19.49 -6.54
N PHE A 194 -2.79 -18.65 -6.57
CA PHE A 194 -3.05 -17.60 -5.58
C PHE A 194 -4.57 -17.37 -5.47
N GLY A 195 -5.01 -16.74 -4.38
CA GLY A 195 -6.37 -16.21 -4.25
C GLY A 195 -6.41 -14.69 -4.30
N LEU A 196 -5.41 -14.02 -3.71
CA LEU A 196 -5.21 -12.57 -3.82
C LEU A 196 -3.74 -12.28 -4.14
N MET A 197 -3.48 -11.48 -5.17
CA MET A 197 -2.14 -11.03 -5.52
C MET A 197 -2.11 -9.51 -5.71
N PHE A 198 -1.14 -8.83 -5.10
CA PHE A 198 -0.82 -7.43 -5.35
C PHE A 198 0.57 -7.29 -5.94
N LEU A 199 0.68 -6.60 -7.07
CA LEU A 199 1.91 -6.28 -7.77
C LEU A 199 2.09 -4.76 -7.83
N HIS A 200 3.33 -4.32 -7.70
CA HIS A 200 3.67 -2.90 -7.73
C HIS A 200 4.94 -2.63 -8.54
N PHE A 201 4.81 -1.80 -9.57
CA PHE A 201 5.91 -1.36 -10.43
C PHE A 201 6.32 0.09 -10.09
N PRO A 202 7.55 0.37 -9.58
CA PRO A 202 7.93 1.70 -9.11
C PRO A 202 8.63 2.57 -10.17
N SER A 203 9.02 2.02 -11.34
CA SER A 203 9.93 2.71 -12.26
C SER A 203 9.35 3.98 -12.87
N GLY A 204 8.03 4.02 -13.09
CA GLY A 204 7.31 5.20 -13.56
C GLY A 204 7.49 6.41 -12.64
N ASP A 205 7.31 6.21 -11.34
CA ASP A 205 7.52 7.24 -10.33
C ASP A 205 9.00 7.63 -10.18
N TYR A 206 9.92 6.66 -10.13
CA TYR A 206 11.36 6.95 -10.09
C TYR A 206 11.81 7.81 -11.29
N ALA A 207 11.31 7.49 -12.49
CA ALA A 207 11.58 8.29 -13.67
C ALA A 207 10.92 9.67 -13.62
N GLY A 208 9.74 9.78 -13.02
CA GLY A 208 9.05 11.04 -12.77
C GLY A 208 9.88 11.96 -11.87
N HIS A 209 10.41 11.45 -10.77
CA HIS A 209 11.29 12.21 -9.88
C HIS A 209 12.61 12.61 -10.54
N GLU A 210 13.27 11.69 -11.25
CA GLU A 210 14.60 11.96 -11.82
C GLU A 210 14.52 12.89 -13.05
N TRP A 211 13.57 12.65 -13.95
CA TRP A 211 13.53 13.29 -15.28
C TRP A 211 12.31 14.17 -15.52
N GLY A 212 11.33 14.10 -14.65
CA GLY A 212 10.08 14.84 -14.74
C GLY A 212 8.93 14.01 -15.29
N TRP A 213 7.75 14.19 -14.70
CA TRP A 213 6.49 13.60 -15.13
C TRP A 213 6.18 13.95 -16.58
N MET A 214 5.59 12.97 -17.27
CA MET A 214 5.24 13.04 -18.69
C MET A 214 6.42 13.22 -19.66
N GLY A 215 7.66 13.04 -19.16
CA GLY A 215 8.90 13.02 -19.95
C GLY A 215 9.17 11.69 -20.65
N GLY A 216 10.10 11.69 -21.62
CA GLY A 216 10.38 10.52 -22.46
C GLY A 216 10.88 9.29 -21.70
N VAL A 217 11.65 9.48 -20.62
CA VAL A 217 12.16 8.37 -19.79
C VAL A 217 11.02 7.71 -19.01
N GLN A 218 10.09 8.49 -18.46
CA GLN A 218 8.91 7.93 -17.79
C GLN A 218 8.03 7.14 -18.77
N MET A 219 7.79 7.68 -19.96
CA MET A 219 7.01 6.96 -20.99
C MET A 219 7.71 5.68 -21.47
N TYR A 220 9.04 5.67 -21.51
CA TYR A 220 9.81 4.45 -21.79
C TYR A 220 9.56 3.39 -20.71
N ASN A 221 9.65 3.74 -19.43
CA ASN A 221 9.41 2.81 -18.33
C ASN A 221 7.99 2.21 -18.38
N TYR A 222 6.95 3.03 -18.50
CA TYR A 222 5.58 2.52 -18.61
C TYR A 222 5.37 1.58 -19.81
N ARG A 223 6.07 1.82 -20.93
CA ARG A 223 6.03 0.90 -22.07
C ARG A 223 6.71 -0.44 -21.77
N GLU A 224 7.78 -0.45 -20.98
CA GLU A 224 8.43 -1.69 -20.57
C GLU A 224 7.57 -2.43 -19.53
N ASP A 225 6.98 -1.72 -18.56
CA ASP A 225 6.04 -2.31 -17.60
C ASP A 225 4.78 -2.88 -18.29
N ASP A 226 4.33 -2.28 -19.39
CA ASP A 226 3.25 -2.83 -20.21
C ASP A 226 3.61 -4.17 -20.88
N LYS A 227 4.87 -4.37 -21.26
CA LYS A 227 5.33 -5.70 -21.75
C LYS A 227 5.28 -6.74 -20.64
N MET A 228 5.60 -6.34 -19.42
CA MET A 228 5.53 -7.21 -18.23
C MET A 228 4.09 -7.56 -17.89
N LEU A 229 3.14 -6.63 -18.05
CA LEU A 229 1.71 -6.95 -18.00
C LEU A 229 1.34 -8.02 -19.03
N GLY A 230 1.81 -7.91 -20.27
CA GLY A 230 1.61 -8.94 -21.29
C GLY A 230 2.12 -10.33 -20.85
N GLN A 231 3.28 -10.40 -20.19
CA GLN A 231 3.83 -11.65 -19.64
C GLN A 231 2.96 -12.22 -18.52
N ILE A 232 2.47 -11.36 -17.62
CA ILE A 232 1.60 -11.77 -16.50
C ILE A 232 0.25 -12.28 -17.02
N LEU A 233 -0.35 -11.59 -17.98
CA LEU A 233 -1.60 -12.00 -18.63
C LEU A 233 -1.44 -13.36 -19.32
N ALA A 234 -0.35 -13.54 -20.10
CA ALA A 234 -0.04 -14.81 -20.74
C ALA A 234 0.14 -15.94 -19.72
N SER A 235 0.79 -15.69 -18.58
CA SER A 235 0.93 -16.69 -17.52
C SER A 235 -0.41 -17.09 -16.90
N LEU A 236 -1.37 -16.17 -16.78
CA LEU A 236 -2.74 -16.50 -16.33
C LEU A 236 -3.47 -17.36 -17.37
N ASP A 237 -3.31 -17.08 -18.66
CA ASP A 237 -3.90 -17.86 -19.75
C ASP A 237 -3.32 -19.28 -19.78
N GLU A 238 -2.00 -19.40 -19.75
CA GLU A 238 -1.27 -20.69 -19.77
C GLU A 238 -1.58 -21.55 -18.54
N SER A 239 -1.83 -20.93 -17.39
CA SER A 239 -2.21 -21.62 -16.15
C SER A 239 -3.72 -21.93 -16.08
N GLY A 240 -4.51 -21.53 -17.09
CA GLY A 240 -5.97 -21.70 -17.10
C GLY A 240 -6.70 -20.88 -16.03
N LEU A 241 -6.06 -19.83 -15.50
CA LEU A 241 -6.58 -19.00 -14.40
C LEU A 241 -7.24 -17.71 -14.88
N ARG A 242 -7.03 -17.31 -16.14
CA ARG A 242 -7.51 -16.03 -16.69
C ARG A 242 -9.02 -15.82 -16.52
N ALA A 243 -9.81 -16.85 -16.86
CA ALA A 243 -11.27 -16.76 -16.88
C ALA A 243 -11.92 -16.72 -15.49
N SER A 244 -11.17 -17.01 -14.42
CA SER A 244 -11.66 -16.99 -13.02
C SER A 244 -10.96 -15.91 -12.17
N THR A 245 -10.12 -15.08 -12.79
CA THR A 245 -9.37 -14.01 -12.12
C THR A 245 -9.95 -12.65 -12.48
N LEU A 246 -10.34 -11.88 -11.46
CA LEU A 246 -10.57 -10.44 -11.60
C LEU A 246 -9.22 -9.73 -11.57
N ILE A 247 -8.98 -8.85 -12.54
CA ILE A 247 -7.76 -8.05 -12.67
C ILE A 247 -8.14 -6.59 -12.48
N ILE A 248 -7.51 -5.92 -11.51
CA ILE A 248 -7.62 -4.47 -11.29
C ILE A 248 -6.26 -3.84 -11.60
N ILE A 249 -6.24 -2.86 -12.51
CA ILE A 249 -5.05 -2.08 -12.85
C ILE A 249 -5.30 -0.63 -12.46
N THR A 250 -4.39 -0.06 -11.68
CA THR A 250 -4.52 1.30 -11.18
C THR A 250 -3.16 1.95 -10.87
N ALA A 251 -3.20 3.11 -10.24
CA ALA A 251 -2.05 3.83 -9.73
C ALA A 251 -2.37 4.36 -8.33
N ASP A 252 -1.35 4.67 -7.56
CA ASP A 252 -1.47 5.33 -6.27
C ASP A 252 -1.57 6.84 -6.37
N HIS A 253 -0.90 7.47 -7.33
CA HIS A 253 -0.99 8.90 -7.63
C HIS A 253 -0.51 9.17 -9.06
N GLY A 254 -0.66 10.42 -9.50
CA GLY A 254 0.02 10.96 -10.67
C GLY A 254 1.25 11.78 -10.29
N GLY A 255 1.47 12.93 -10.94
CA GLY A 255 2.55 13.85 -10.61
C GLY A 255 2.73 15.01 -11.57
N HIS A 256 3.50 16.01 -11.15
CA HIS A 256 3.80 17.24 -11.88
C HIS A 256 5.28 17.60 -11.73
N GLU A 257 5.86 18.20 -12.77
CA GLU A 257 7.29 18.52 -12.79
C GLU A 257 8.12 17.30 -12.31
N LYS A 258 8.81 17.38 -11.17
CA LYS A 258 9.57 16.27 -10.56
C LYS A 258 9.02 15.85 -9.18
N SER A 259 7.76 16.16 -8.89
CA SER A 259 7.16 15.97 -7.58
C SER A 259 5.72 15.43 -7.69
N HIS A 260 5.22 14.97 -6.55
CA HIS A 260 3.82 14.64 -6.32
C HIS A 260 3.49 14.88 -4.84
N GLY A 261 2.29 14.53 -4.38
CA GLY A 261 1.86 14.68 -2.98
C GLY A 261 0.95 15.88 -2.71
N THR A 262 0.52 16.59 -3.75
CA THR A 262 -0.34 17.77 -3.66
C THR A 262 -1.79 17.48 -4.06
N GLU A 263 -2.65 18.48 -3.94
CA GLU A 263 -4.04 18.48 -4.42
C GLU A 263 -4.17 18.82 -5.92
N LEU A 264 -3.06 18.98 -6.63
CA LEU A 264 -3.11 19.24 -8.06
C LEU A 264 -3.80 18.08 -8.79
N PRO A 265 -4.66 18.36 -9.79
CA PRO A 265 -5.30 17.32 -10.58
C PRO A 265 -4.33 16.31 -11.19
N GLU A 266 -3.12 16.76 -11.54
CA GLU A 266 -2.03 15.95 -12.05
C GLU A 266 -1.54 14.89 -11.06
N ASP A 267 -1.60 15.16 -9.75
CA ASP A 267 -1.21 14.23 -8.69
C ASP A 267 -2.38 13.34 -8.28
N MET A 268 -3.60 13.88 -8.34
CA MET A 268 -4.78 13.26 -7.78
C MET A 268 -5.47 12.27 -8.72
N THR A 269 -5.40 12.52 -10.03
CA THR A 269 -6.14 11.74 -11.03
C THR A 269 -5.34 10.50 -11.44
N ILE A 270 -5.93 9.33 -11.23
CA ILE A 270 -5.35 8.01 -11.50
C ILE A 270 -6.23 7.21 -12.46
N PRO A 271 -5.67 6.28 -13.24
CA PRO A 271 -6.47 5.29 -13.95
C PRO A 271 -7.02 4.26 -12.95
N TRP A 272 -8.23 3.79 -13.18
CA TRP A 272 -8.79 2.63 -12.49
C TRP A 272 -9.51 1.76 -13.52
N ILE A 273 -8.99 0.56 -13.75
CA ILE A 273 -9.41 -0.34 -14.83
C ILE A 273 -9.66 -1.71 -14.19
N VAL A 274 -10.82 -2.31 -14.46
CA VAL A 274 -11.16 -3.66 -13.97
C VAL A 274 -11.60 -4.55 -15.11
N ASN A 275 -11.09 -5.78 -15.14
CA ASN A 275 -11.40 -6.80 -16.13
C ASN A 275 -11.61 -8.15 -15.44
N GLY A 276 -12.46 -9.01 -16.01
CA GLY A 276 -12.62 -10.40 -15.57
C GLY A 276 -14.08 -10.77 -15.31
N PRO A 277 -14.32 -11.81 -14.50
CA PRO A 277 -15.65 -12.36 -14.27
C PRO A 277 -16.69 -11.32 -13.81
N GLY A 278 -17.83 -11.30 -14.50
CA GLY A 278 -18.96 -10.42 -14.17
C GLY A 278 -18.79 -8.95 -14.55
N VAL A 279 -17.62 -8.54 -15.06
CA VAL A 279 -17.39 -7.16 -15.50
C VAL A 279 -18.16 -6.86 -16.79
N ILE A 280 -18.82 -5.70 -16.84
CA ILE A 280 -19.49 -5.17 -18.03
C ILE A 280 -18.57 -4.12 -18.68
N PRO A 281 -18.02 -4.36 -19.88
CA PRO A 281 -17.09 -3.43 -20.51
C PRO A 281 -17.70 -2.06 -20.80
N GLY A 282 -16.93 -1.00 -20.53
CA GLY A 282 -17.33 0.38 -20.82
C GLY A 282 -16.73 1.41 -19.87
N PRO A 283 -16.77 2.70 -20.24
CA PRO A 283 -16.39 3.77 -19.33
C PRO A 283 -17.38 3.85 -18.17
N LEU A 284 -16.85 3.98 -16.96
CA LEU A 284 -17.61 4.21 -15.74
C LEU A 284 -18.00 5.67 -15.63
N THR A 285 -19.22 5.91 -15.20
CA THR A 285 -19.78 7.25 -14.94
C THR A 285 -19.82 7.59 -13.45
N SER A 286 -19.80 6.58 -12.59
CA SER A 286 -19.70 6.76 -11.14
C SER A 286 -18.33 7.26 -10.71
N PHE A 287 -18.32 7.98 -9.60
CA PHE A 287 -17.09 8.38 -8.93
C PHE A 287 -16.37 7.14 -8.37
N VAL A 288 -15.07 7.04 -8.68
CA VAL A 288 -14.18 5.97 -8.22
C VAL A 288 -13.03 6.60 -7.44
N GLN A 289 -12.78 6.11 -6.23
CA GLN A 289 -11.64 6.49 -5.41
C GLN A 289 -10.73 5.28 -5.15
N THR A 290 -9.44 5.49 -4.90
CA THR A 290 -8.48 4.39 -4.64
C THR A 290 -8.95 3.42 -3.54
N THR A 291 -9.67 3.91 -2.51
CA THR A 291 -10.29 3.12 -1.44
C THR A 291 -11.31 2.09 -1.95
N ASP A 292 -11.92 2.31 -3.11
CA ASP A 292 -12.89 1.38 -3.71
C ASP A 292 -12.23 0.10 -4.23
N THR A 293 -10.91 0.07 -4.36
CA THR A 293 -10.16 -1.09 -4.86
C THR A 293 -10.32 -2.29 -3.93
N ALA A 294 -10.07 -2.12 -2.63
CA ALA A 294 -10.26 -3.19 -1.63
C ALA A 294 -11.71 -3.66 -1.57
N ALA A 295 -12.66 -2.73 -1.58
CA ALA A 295 -14.09 -3.03 -1.56
C ALA A 295 -14.53 -3.84 -2.79
N THR A 296 -14.08 -3.44 -3.97
CA THR A 296 -14.38 -4.12 -5.23
C THR A 296 -13.78 -5.53 -5.28
N ALA A 297 -12.53 -5.68 -4.87
CA ALA A 297 -11.85 -6.97 -4.79
C ALA A 297 -12.57 -7.92 -3.81
N SER A 298 -12.90 -7.44 -2.62
CA SER A 298 -13.61 -8.24 -1.61
C SER A 298 -14.99 -8.68 -2.11
N TYR A 299 -15.75 -7.77 -2.73
CA TYR A 299 -17.04 -8.07 -3.34
C TYR A 299 -16.94 -9.16 -4.41
N ALA A 300 -15.97 -9.06 -5.33
CA ALA A 300 -15.80 -10.05 -6.39
C ALA A 300 -15.43 -11.43 -5.87
N LEU A 301 -14.64 -11.51 -4.79
CA LEU A 301 -14.28 -12.76 -4.10
C LEU A 301 -15.42 -13.31 -3.22
N GLY A 302 -16.54 -12.60 -3.10
CA GLY A 302 -17.63 -12.97 -2.19
C GLY A 302 -17.23 -12.90 -0.72
N LEU A 303 -16.26 -12.06 -0.38
CA LEU A 303 -15.74 -11.88 0.97
C LEU A 303 -16.50 -10.77 1.74
N PRO A 304 -16.40 -10.74 3.08
CA PRO A 304 -17.01 -9.69 3.89
C PRO A 304 -16.57 -8.28 3.46
N LEU A 305 -17.52 -7.35 3.50
CA LEU A 305 -17.26 -5.91 3.36
C LEU A 305 -17.34 -5.27 4.75
N PRO A 306 -16.20 -4.95 5.40
CA PRO A 306 -16.21 -4.29 6.71
C PRO A 306 -16.96 -2.96 6.66
N THR A 307 -17.83 -2.73 7.65
CA THR A 307 -18.65 -1.52 7.72
C THR A 307 -17.83 -0.24 7.96
N GLU A 308 -16.61 -0.39 8.45
CA GLU A 308 -15.68 0.72 8.68
C GLU A 308 -14.96 1.18 7.41
N TRP A 309 -14.99 0.42 6.32
CA TRP A 309 -14.38 0.83 5.04
C TRP A 309 -15.06 2.08 4.50
N ASP A 310 -14.25 3.01 4.01
CA ASP A 310 -14.70 4.21 3.30
C ASP A 310 -14.99 3.90 1.83
N GLY A 311 -14.21 2.99 1.25
CA GLY A 311 -14.42 2.47 -0.08
C GLY A 311 -15.68 1.62 -0.18
N VAL A 312 -16.35 1.67 -1.32
CA VAL A 312 -17.45 0.76 -1.65
C VAL A 312 -17.16 0.05 -2.96
N PRO A 313 -17.73 -1.14 -3.19
CA PRO A 313 -17.54 -1.82 -4.46
C PRO A 313 -18.01 -0.92 -5.62
N VAL A 314 -17.24 -0.89 -6.71
CA VAL A 314 -17.63 -0.19 -7.95
C VAL A 314 -18.72 -1.02 -8.64
N TYR A 315 -19.94 -0.96 -8.13
CA TYR A 315 -21.08 -1.78 -8.57
C TYR A 315 -21.42 -1.60 -10.05
N GLU A 316 -21.23 -0.39 -10.60
CA GLU A 316 -21.44 -0.10 -12.03
C GLU A 316 -20.58 -1.01 -12.93
N ALA A 317 -19.36 -1.35 -12.50
CA ALA A 317 -18.49 -2.25 -13.25
C ALA A 317 -19.09 -3.66 -13.44
N PHE A 318 -20.08 -4.04 -12.62
CA PHE A 318 -20.79 -5.31 -12.69
C PHE A 318 -22.24 -5.15 -13.19
N GLY A 319 -22.60 -4.00 -13.77
CA GLY A 319 -23.95 -3.71 -14.25
C GLY A 319 -24.99 -3.53 -13.13
N LEU A 320 -24.53 -3.28 -11.90
CA LEU A 320 -25.41 -3.11 -10.75
C LEU A 320 -25.68 -1.63 -10.45
N PRO A 321 -26.86 -1.30 -9.86
CA PRO A 321 -27.19 0.07 -9.51
C PRO A 321 -26.15 0.69 -8.59
N THR A 322 -25.78 1.93 -8.89
CA THR A 322 -24.93 2.75 -8.01
C THR A 322 -25.78 3.75 -7.26
N HIS A 323 -25.44 3.98 -5.99
CA HIS A 323 -25.91 5.16 -5.29
C HIS A 323 -24.98 6.32 -5.60
N PRO A 324 -25.52 7.52 -5.91
CA PRO A 324 -24.70 8.71 -6.05
C PRO A 324 -23.85 8.89 -4.79
N ARG A 325 -22.54 8.78 -4.94
CA ARG A 325 -21.60 9.13 -3.87
C ARG A 325 -21.16 10.57 -4.08
N VAL A 326 -21.34 11.39 -3.05
CA VAL A 326 -20.57 12.63 -2.94
C VAL A 326 -19.12 12.17 -2.79
N PRO A 327 -18.17 12.69 -3.59
CA PRO A 327 -16.75 12.42 -3.39
C PRO A 327 -16.43 12.59 -1.90
N ALA A 328 -16.13 11.49 -1.22
CA ALA A 328 -15.77 11.56 0.18
C ALA A 328 -14.42 12.27 0.23
N ALA A 329 -14.35 13.42 0.91
CA ALA A 329 -13.06 13.91 1.36
C ALA A 329 -12.47 12.77 2.20
N CYS A 330 -11.30 12.26 1.83
CA CYS A 330 -10.55 11.36 2.71
C CYS A 330 -9.77 12.24 3.67
N PRO A 331 -10.27 12.51 4.90
CA PRO A 331 -9.62 13.42 5.81
C PRO A 331 -8.24 12.91 6.22
N GLN A 332 -7.31 13.85 6.36
CA GLN A 332 -5.93 13.59 6.80
C GLN A 332 -5.74 13.58 8.31
N THR A 333 -6.73 13.99 9.08
CA THR A 333 -6.65 14.12 10.53
C THR A 333 -7.85 13.43 11.16
N ARG A 334 -7.63 12.87 12.35
CA ARG A 334 -8.71 12.29 13.17
C ARG A 334 -9.60 13.36 13.76
#